data_AF-A0A819X7M1-F1
#
_entry.id   AF-A0A819X7M1-F1
#
_cell.length_a   1.000
_cell.length_b   1.000
_cell.length_c   1.000
_cell.angle_alpha   90.00
_cell.angle_beta   90.00
_cell.angle_gamma   90.00
#
_symmetry.space_group_name_H-M   'P 1'
#
loop_
_entity.id
_entity.type
_entity.pdbx_description
1 polymer ?
#
loop_
_entity_poly.entity_id
_entity_poly.type
_entity_poly.pdbx_seq_one_letter_code
_entity_poly.pdbx_strand_id
1 'polypeptide(L)'
;MNVEDRGISLAPKLEGRWRWTGTKTVQFEPKHCLPYSTKYTLKVNKEHCVSAVGGKLADELLFEFSTTTPNILQFSPYGTVSTLKPKCFLLFDQKIDSSKILKHLRVMSRDEHEIPNDELELVDEVTAKNEFKSYIDATEGNHEKYVAFTFKYDLLKATQYTIRLPVGCPSAEGPLVTTSEWSASFQTYESLRIIDWFPNTKHTYQPSTGPGYS
;
A
#
# COMPACT_ATOMS: atom_id res chain seq x y z
N MET A 1 -35.86 22.75 5.17
CA MET A 1 -35.07 23.53 6.15
C MET A 1 -33.65 23.00 6.11
N ASN A 2 -32.66 23.85 5.89
CA ASN A 2 -31.26 23.40 5.82
C ASN A 2 -30.77 23.04 7.24
N VAL A 3 -30.05 21.93 7.36
CA VAL A 3 -29.50 21.43 8.64
C VAL A 3 -28.36 22.33 9.12
N GLU A 4 -27.62 22.92 8.19
CA GLU A 4 -26.52 23.83 8.50
C GLU A 4 -27.01 25.10 9.21
N ASP A 5 -28.18 25.61 8.81
CA ASP A 5 -28.83 26.76 9.46
C ASP A 5 -29.22 26.48 10.93
N ARG A 6 -29.24 25.20 11.35
CA ARG A 6 -29.45 24.77 12.75
C ARG A 6 -28.14 24.67 13.54
N GLY A 7 -27.04 25.18 12.99
CA GLY A 7 -25.73 25.20 13.65
C GLY A 7 -24.94 23.91 13.56
N ILE A 8 -25.33 22.97 12.69
CA ILE A 8 -24.61 21.72 12.48
C ILE A 8 -23.63 21.92 11.32
N SER A 9 -22.36 21.63 11.53
CA SER A 9 -21.31 21.83 10.52
C SER A 9 -20.25 20.73 10.59
N LEU A 10 -19.63 20.44 9.44
CA LEU A 10 -18.55 19.47 9.32
C LEU A 10 -17.32 20.14 8.70
N ALA A 11 -16.15 19.96 9.32
CA ALA A 11 -14.87 20.48 8.86
C ALA A 11 -13.86 19.33 8.67
N PRO A 12 -13.08 19.27 7.56
CA PRO A 12 -13.18 20.14 6.39
C PRO A 12 -14.52 20.00 5.68
N LYS A 13 -14.90 21.05 4.94
CA LYS A 13 -16.19 21.08 4.24
C LYS A 13 -16.23 20.00 3.16
N LEU A 14 -17.28 19.18 3.19
CA LEU A 14 -17.53 18.13 2.19
C LEU A 14 -18.73 18.51 1.33
N GLU A 15 -18.66 18.17 0.04
CA GLU A 15 -19.85 18.18 -0.81
C GLU A 15 -20.77 17.04 -0.40
N GLY A 16 -22.03 17.34 -0.14
CA GLY A 16 -23.01 16.37 0.28
C GLY A 16 -24.35 16.99 0.59
N ARG A 17 -25.25 16.19 1.15
CA ARG A 17 -26.58 16.62 1.56
C ARG A 17 -26.82 16.23 3.00
N TRP A 18 -27.35 17.17 3.76
CA TRP A 18 -27.87 16.89 5.07
C TRP A 18 -29.36 16.55 4.98
N ARG A 19 -29.79 15.55 5.75
CA ARG A 19 -31.21 15.22 5.90
C ARG A 19 -31.54 14.89 7.35
N TRP A 20 -32.76 15.24 7.74
CA TRP A 20 -33.36 14.74 8.98
C TRP A 20 -33.95 13.36 8.69
N THR A 21 -33.53 12.35 9.44
CA THR A 21 -34.08 10.98 9.38
C THR A 21 -34.90 10.71 10.64
N GLY A 22 -35.94 11.52 10.84
CA GLY A 22 -36.77 11.54 12.04
C GLY A 22 -36.62 12.83 12.85
N THR A 23 -37.17 12.85 14.06
CA THR A 23 -37.18 14.05 14.92
C THR A 23 -35.91 14.23 15.76
N LYS A 24 -35.04 13.22 15.80
CA LYS A 24 -33.85 13.18 16.68
C LYS A 24 -32.56 12.80 15.96
N THR A 25 -32.61 12.55 14.65
CA THR A 25 -31.48 12.02 13.89
C THR A 25 -31.24 12.87 12.66
N VAL A 26 -30.01 13.33 12.52
CA VAL A 26 -29.49 14.00 11.33
C VAL A 26 -28.49 13.07 10.66
N GLN A 27 -28.58 12.96 9.34
CA GLN A 27 -27.62 12.22 8.53
C GLN A 27 -27.00 13.16 7.50
N PHE A 28 -25.68 13.06 7.36
CA PHE A 28 -24.94 13.62 6.23
C PHE A 28 -24.69 12.52 5.20
N GLU A 29 -25.06 12.77 3.96
CA GLU A 29 -24.77 11.91 2.81
C GLU A 29 -23.74 12.63 1.92
N PRO A 30 -22.46 12.25 2.00
CA PRO A 30 -21.43 12.84 1.16
C PRO A 30 -21.67 12.46 -0.30
N LYS A 31 -21.38 13.38 -1.22
CA LYS A 31 -21.52 13.17 -2.67
C LYS A 31 -20.46 12.21 -3.23
N HIS A 32 -19.30 12.19 -2.59
CA HIS A 32 -18.15 11.34 -2.93
C HIS A 32 -17.64 10.63 -1.67
N CYS A 33 -16.79 9.62 -1.85
CA CYS A 33 -16.09 9.01 -0.72
C CYS A 33 -15.33 10.08 0.08
N LEU A 34 -15.28 9.93 1.40
CA LEU A 34 -14.51 10.82 2.25
C LEU A 34 -13.01 10.66 1.89
N PRO A 35 -12.28 11.76 1.66
CA PRO A 35 -10.83 11.71 1.55
C PRO A 35 -10.20 10.89 2.66
N TYR A 36 -9.29 9.99 2.28
CA TYR A 36 -8.48 9.29 3.27
C TYR A 36 -7.54 10.24 4.01
N SER A 37 -6.89 9.75 5.07
CA SER A 37 -5.89 10.50 5.83
C SER A 37 -6.37 11.88 6.29
N THR A 38 -7.64 12.00 6.66
CA THR A 38 -8.24 13.29 6.99
C THR A 38 -8.96 13.23 8.33
N LYS A 39 -8.67 14.20 9.21
CA LYS A 39 -9.41 14.43 10.45
C LYS A 39 -10.63 15.29 10.17
N TYR A 40 -11.79 14.84 10.62
CA TYR A 40 -13.05 15.54 10.53
C TYR A 40 -13.55 15.97 11.90
N THR A 41 -14.14 17.16 11.96
CA THR A 41 -14.80 17.71 13.16
C THR A 41 -16.24 18.04 12.82
N LEU A 42 -17.17 17.35 13.47
CA LEU A 42 -18.59 17.68 13.48
C LEU A 42 -18.86 18.61 14.66
N LYS A 43 -19.42 19.78 14.38
CA LYS A 43 -19.80 20.78 15.37
C LYS A 43 -21.31 21.00 15.36
N VAL A 44 -21.93 20.96 16.55
CA VAL A 44 -23.31 21.42 16.77
C VAL A 44 -23.28 22.65 17.66
N ASN A 45 -23.60 23.81 17.09
CA ASN A 45 -23.60 25.08 17.77
C ASN A 45 -24.84 25.20 18.69
N LYS A 46 -24.59 25.45 19.97
CA LYS A 46 -25.64 25.60 21.00
C LYS A 46 -26.60 26.76 20.76
N GLU A 47 -26.18 27.82 20.08
CA GLU A 47 -26.96 29.02 19.84
C GLU A 47 -28.06 28.82 18.79
N HIS A 48 -27.78 27.97 17.79
CA HIS A 48 -28.66 27.75 16.64
C HIS A 48 -29.43 26.42 16.72
N CYS A 49 -28.98 25.49 17.55
CA CYS A 49 -29.65 24.20 17.74
C CYS A 49 -30.76 24.32 18.80
N VAL A 50 -31.97 24.63 18.33
CA VAL A 50 -33.17 24.78 19.17
C VAL A 50 -34.21 23.72 18.82
N SER A 51 -34.75 23.04 19.82
CA SER A 51 -35.83 22.05 19.67
C SER A 51 -37.19 22.71 19.35
N ALA A 52 -38.17 21.90 18.91
CA ALA A 52 -39.53 22.39 18.65
C ALA A 52 -40.23 23.01 19.88
N VAL A 53 -39.82 22.60 21.09
CA VAL A 53 -40.35 23.13 22.36
C VAL A 53 -39.47 24.22 22.97
N GLY A 54 -38.51 24.76 22.22
CA GLY A 54 -37.66 25.89 22.65
C GLY A 54 -36.43 25.50 23.50
N GLY A 55 -36.27 24.21 23.83
CA GLY A 55 -35.07 23.72 24.52
C GLY A 55 -33.81 23.92 23.66
N LYS A 56 -32.74 24.37 24.31
CA LYS A 56 -31.42 24.63 23.72
C LYS A 56 -30.37 23.68 24.29
N LEU A 57 -29.26 23.53 23.58
CA LEU A 57 -28.09 22.83 24.14
C LEU A 57 -27.45 23.69 25.24
N ALA A 58 -26.99 23.04 26.32
CA ALA A 58 -26.22 23.71 27.37
C ALA A 58 -24.83 24.13 26.83
N ASP A 59 -24.19 23.22 26.11
CA ASP A 59 -22.85 23.38 25.55
C ASP A 59 -22.83 23.01 24.06
N GLU A 60 -21.80 23.49 23.36
CA GLU A 60 -21.56 23.03 21.99
C GLU A 60 -21.12 21.57 21.98
N LEU A 61 -21.58 20.81 20.99
CA LEU A 61 -21.11 19.45 20.77
C LEU A 61 -20.01 19.47 19.72
N LEU A 62 -18.84 18.92 20.07
CA LEU A 62 -17.75 18.65 19.14
C LEU A 62 -17.51 17.14 19.10
N PHE A 63 -17.53 16.58 17.90
CA PHE A 63 -17.22 15.19 17.67
C PHE A 63 -16.15 15.09 16.58
N GLU A 64 -15.06 14.40 16.88
CA GLU A 64 -13.95 14.23 15.95
C GLU A 64 -13.82 12.77 15.53
N PHE A 65 -13.54 12.56 14.26
CA PHE A 65 -13.18 11.25 13.71
C PHE A 65 -12.14 11.43 12.61
N SER A 66 -11.47 10.35 12.21
CA SER A 66 -10.48 10.39 11.13
C SER A 66 -10.66 9.21 10.19
N THR A 67 -10.39 9.44 8.91
CA THR A 67 -10.23 8.37 7.91
C THR A 67 -8.83 7.78 8.01
N THR A 68 -8.66 6.54 7.54
CA THR A 68 -7.42 5.77 7.71
C THR A 68 -6.24 6.39 6.94
N THR A 69 -5.05 6.28 7.53
CA THR A 69 -3.77 6.60 6.89
C THR A 69 -3.37 5.53 5.87
N PRO A 70 -2.38 5.76 4.99
CA PRO A 70 -2.01 4.79 3.95
C PRO A 70 -1.69 3.41 4.51
N ASN A 71 -2.35 2.37 4.00
CA ASN A 71 -2.02 0.98 4.31
C ASN A 71 -1.56 0.26 3.06
N ILE A 72 -0.51 -0.56 3.20
CA ILE A 72 -0.01 -1.40 2.12
C ILE A 72 -0.82 -2.69 2.06
N LEU A 73 -1.44 -2.95 0.91
CA LEU A 73 -2.25 -4.12 0.63
C LEU A 73 -1.45 -5.26 0.00
N GLN A 74 -0.48 -4.91 -0.84
CA GLN A 74 0.34 -5.86 -1.59
C GLN A 74 1.76 -5.35 -1.68
N PHE A 75 2.71 -6.28 -1.58
CA PHE A 75 4.11 -6.04 -1.90
C PHE A 75 4.60 -7.06 -2.93
N SER A 76 5.70 -6.76 -3.62
CA SER A 76 6.45 -7.67 -4.48
C SER A 76 7.85 -7.07 -4.65
N PRO A 77 8.91 -7.88 -4.77
CA PRO A 77 8.94 -9.34 -4.76
C PRO A 77 8.88 -9.94 -3.35
N TYR A 78 8.48 -11.21 -3.24
CA TYR A 78 8.64 -12.01 -2.02
C TYR A 78 9.58 -13.18 -2.26
N GLY A 79 10.22 -13.67 -1.20
CA GLY A 79 11.11 -14.83 -1.27
C GLY A 79 12.39 -14.52 -2.07
N THR A 80 12.87 -15.49 -2.83
CA THR A 80 14.13 -15.39 -3.56
C THR A 80 13.93 -14.87 -4.98
N VAL A 81 14.60 -13.78 -5.34
CA VAL A 81 14.61 -13.23 -6.71
C VAL A 81 15.79 -13.75 -7.51
N SER A 82 15.56 -14.01 -8.80
CA SER A 82 16.56 -14.50 -9.77
C SER A 82 17.37 -13.39 -10.47
N THR A 83 17.26 -12.14 -10.00
CA THR A 83 17.94 -10.96 -10.55
C THR A 83 18.58 -10.13 -9.44
N LEU A 84 19.63 -9.37 -9.79
CA LEU A 84 20.25 -8.38 -8.90
C LEU A 84 19.68 -6.97 -9.07
N LYS A 85 18.80 -6.77 -10.06
CA LYS A 85 17.99 -5.55 -10.20
C LYS A 85 16.51 -5.91 -10.15
N PRO A 86 16.00 -6.34 -8.99
CA PRO A 86 14.57 -6.62 -8.85
C PRO A 86 13.78 -5.32 -8.97
N LYS A 87 12.63 -5.41 -9.62
CA LYS A 87 11.60 -4.38 -9.56
C LYS A 87 10.73 -4.66 -8.35
N CYS A 88 10.54 -3.66 -7.50
CA CYS A 88 9.69 -3.71 -6.33
C CYS A 88 8.36 -2.99 -6.60
N PHE A 89 7.30 -3.46 -5.98
CA PHE A 89 5.95 -2.94 -6.12
C PHE A 89 5.26 -2.90 -4.76
N LEU A 90 4.66 -1.77 -4.41
CA LEU A 90 3.82 -1.60 -3.23
C LEU A 90 2.46 -1.03 -3.66
N LEU A 91 1.38 -1.73 -3.30
CA LEU A 91 0.01 -1.27 -3.50
C LEU A 91 -0.58 -0.73 -2.20
N PHE A 92 -1.26 0.41 -2.28
CA PHE A 92 -1.91 1.08 -1.16
C PHE A 92 -3.44 1.03 -1.28
N ASP A 93 -4.12 1.19 -0.14
CA ASP A 93 -5.58 1.28 -0.07
C ASP A 93 -6.15 2.62 -0.57
N GLN A 94 -5.30 3.64 -0.66
CA GLN A 94 -5.65 5.03 -1.00
C GLN A 94 -4.65 5.63 -2.00
N LYS A 95 -4.94 6.82 -2.50
CA LYS A 95 -4.04 7.50 -3.45
C LYS A 95 -2.75 7.94 -2.75
N ILE A 96 -1.63 7.79 -3.46
CA ILE A 96 -0.29 8.15 -3.00
C ILE A 96 0.45 8.98 -4.05
N ASP A 97 1.54 9.62 -3.63
CA ASP A 97 2.50 10.26 -4.51
C ASP A 97 3.76 9.38 -4.54
N SER A 98 3.97 8.67 -5.65
CA SER A 98 5.03 7.68 -5.79
C SER A 98 6.43 8.25 -5.52
N SER A 99 6.66 9.53 -5.83
CA SER A 99 7.94 10.21 -5.58
C SER A 99 8.12 10.51 -4.09
N LYS A 100 7.07 10.90 -3.38
CA LYS A 100 7.11 11.08 -1.92
C LYS A 100 7.30 9.75 -1.20
N ILE A 101 6.63 8.69 -1.65
CA ILE A 101 6.83 7.34 -1.11
C ILE A 101 8.29 6.91 -1.29
N LEU A 102 8.86 7.08 -2.49
CA LEU A 102 10.24 6.68 -2.77
C LEU A 102 11.26 7.38 -1.85
N LYS A 103 11.03 8.65 -1.50
CA LYS A 103 11.87 9.42 -0.55
C LYS A 103 11.70 8.98 0.91
N HIS A 104 10.55 8.41 1.25
CA HIS A 104 10.24 7.96 2.61
C HIS A 104 10.65 6.51 2.86
N LEU A 105 10.79 5.71 1.81
CA LEU A 105 11.23 4.31 1.91
C LEU A 105 12.63 4.19 2.53
N ARG A 106 12.88 3.06 3.19
CA ARG A 106 14.21 2.67 3.67
C ARG A 106 14.47 1.25 3.21
N VAL A 107 15.63 1.00 2.63
CA VAL A 107 15.99 -0.34 2.16
C VAL A 107 17.30 -0.73 2.83
N MET A 108 17.25 -1.80 3.63
CA MET A 108 18.38 -2.28 4.41
C MET A 108 18.82 -3.65 3.91
N SER A 109 20.12 -3.87 3.75
CA SER A 109 20.67 -5.22 3.61
C SER A 109 20.70 -5.93 4.97
N ARG A 110 20.94 -7.25 4.95
CA ARG A 110 21.14 -8.07 6.16
C ARG A 110 22.23 -7.54 7.08
N ASP A 111 23.28 -6.94 6.51
CA ASP A 111 24.44 -6.43 7.25
C ASP A 111 24.22 -4.97 7.72
N GLU A 112 22.96 -4.53 7.79
CA GLU A 112 22.54 -3.18 8.19
C GLU A 112 23.08 -2.06 7.29
N HIS A 113 23.52 -2.39 6.07
CA HIS A 113 23.85 -1.39 5.06
C HIS A 113 22.57 -0.82 4.45
N GLU A 114 22.35 0.48 4.62
CA GLU A 114 21.24 1.20 4.00
C GLU A 114 21.56 1.51 2.53
N ILE A 115 20.64 1.17 1.63
CA ILE A 115 20.67 1.64 0.24
C ILE A 115 20.05 3.05 0.23
N PRO A 116 20.80 4.08 -0.18
CA PRO A 116 20.31 5.45 -0.26
C PRO A 116 19.08 5.60 -1.17
N ASN A 117 18.15 6.49 -0.84
CA ASN A 117 16.95 6.70 -1.65
C ASN A 117 17.24 7.23 -3.07
N ASP A 118 18.36 7.91 -3.28
CA ASP A 118 18.81 8.36 -4.60
C ASP A 118 19.38 7.21 -5.44
N GLU A 119 19.62 6.02 -4.87
CA GLU A 119 19.91 4.79 -5.61
C GLU A 119 18.65 4.01 -6.01
N LEU A 120 17.47 4.52 -5.64
CA LEU A 120 16.19 4.00 -6.08
C LEU A 120 15.66 4.80 -7.27
N GLU A 121 15.05 4.12 -8.22
CA GLU A 121 14.46 4.72 -9.42
C GLU A 121 13.02 4.26 -9.58
N LEU A 122 12.10 5.20 -9.86
CA LEU A 122 10.74 4.84 -10.23
C LEU A 122 10.77 4.05 -11.54
N VAL A 123 9.99 2.97 -11.57
CA VAL A 123 9.74 2.21 -12.78
C VAL A 123 8.66 2.95 -13.58
N ASP A 124 8.86 3.07 -14.90
CA ASP A 124 7.88 3.73 -15.76
C ASP A 124 6.57 2.93 -15.84
N GLU A 125 5.47 3.63 -16.17
CA GLU A 125 4.13 3.05 -16.15
C GLU A 125 3.97 1.86 -17.11
N VAL A 126 4.63 1.88 -18.27
CA VAL A 126 4.55 0.81 -19.26
C VAL A 126 5.21 -0.45 -18.72
N THR A 127 6.41 -0.31 -18.17
CA THR A 127 7.12 -1.42 -17.53
C THR A 127 6.36 -1.94 -16.31
N ALA A 128 5.83 -1.06 -15.46
CA ALA A 128 5.04 -1.44 -14.29
C ALA A 128 3.79 -2.24 -14.67
N LYS A 129 3.05 -1.80 -15.70
CA LYS A 129 1.90 -2.53 -16.24
C LYS A 129 2.25 -3.91 -16.78
N ASN A 130 3.41 -4.07 -17.40
CA ASN A 130 3.84 -5.36 -17.94
C ASN A 130 4.26 -6.33 -16.83
N GLU A 131 5.01 -5.85 -15.83
CA GLU A 131 5.60 -6.68 -14.76
C GLU A 131 4.58 -7.02 -13.67
N PHE A 132 3.70 -6.09 -13.33
CA PHE A 132 2.76 -6.18 -12.21
C PHE A 132 1.30 -6.19 -12.68
N LYS A 133 1.07 -6.64 -13.91
CA LYS A 133 -0.26 -6.63 -14.54
C LYS A 133 -1.36 -7.19 -13.64
N SER A 134 -1.12 -8.35 -13.03
CA SER A 134 -2.11 -9.01 -12.16
C SER A 134 -2.50 -8.16 -10.95
N TYR A 135 -1.55 -7.44 -10.35
CA TYR A 135 -1.82 -6.55 -9.21
C TYR A 135 -2.52 -5.27 -9.65
N ILE A 136 -2.13 -4.72 -10.80
CA ILE A 136 -2.71 -3.48 -11.33
C ILE A 136 -4.14 -3.71 -11.83
N ASP A 137 -4.39 -4.80 -12.55
CA ASP A 137 -5.72 -5.16 -13.05
C ASP A 137 -6.72 -5.39 -11.89
N ALA A 138 -6.25 -5.97 -10.78
CA ALA A 138 -7.06 -6.12 -9.55
C ALA A 138 -7.47 -4.78 -8.91
N THR A 139 -6.84 -3.67 -9.31
CA THR A 139 -7.14 -2.31 -8.84
C THR A 139 -7.87 -1.48 -9.89
N GLU A 140 -8.48 -2.14 -10.88
CA GLU A 140 -9.14 -1.51 -12.03
C GLU A 140 -8.21 -0.58 -12.81
N GLY A 141 -6.89 -0.85 -12.78
CA GLY A 141 -5.89 -0.01 -13.44
C GLY A 141 -5.62 1.32 -12.74
N ASN A 142 -5.93 1.46 -11.44
CA ASN A 142 -5.68 2.72 -10.74
C ASN A 142 -4.19 2.95 -10.46
N HIS A 143 -3.57 3.79 -11.29
CA HIS A 143 -2.15 4.16 -11.21
C HIS A 143 -1.79 5.06 -10.02
N GLU A 144 -2.78 5.64 -9.33
CA GLU A 144 -2.54 6.55 -8.20
C GLU A 144 -2.35 5.80 -6.87
N LYS A 145 -2.52 4.48 -6.85
CA LYS A 145 -2.49 3.68 -5.61
C LYS A 145 -1.23 2.84 -5.44
N TYR A 146 -0.26 2.91 -6.34
CA TYR A 146 0.94 2.10 -6.23
C TYR A 146 2.23 2.87 -6.50
N VAL A 147 3.31 2.36 -5.93
CA VAL A 147 4.67 2.72 -6.34
C VAL A 147 5.39 1.48 -6.85
N ALA A 148 6.00 1.62 -8.02
CA ALA A 148 6.93 0.63 -8.56
C ALA A 148 8.31 1.28 -8.65
N PHE A 149 9.34 0.60 -8.17
CA PHE A 149 10.71 1.12 -8.19
C PHE A 149 11.73 0.01 -8.41
N THR A 150 12.95 0.38 -8.81
CA THR A 150 14.09 -0.50 -9.03
C THR A 150 15.35 0.13 -8.45
N PHE A 151 16.46 -0.60 -8.47
CA PHE A 151 17.77 -0.17 -7.99
C PHE A 151 18.66 0.30 -9.15
N LYS A 152 19.37 1.41 -8.96
CA LYS A 152 20.37 1.93 -9.92
C LYS A 152 21.50 0.94 -10.13
N TYR A 153 22.02 0.40 -9.04
CA TYR A 153 23.13 -0.55 -9.01
C TYR A 153 22.65 -1.96 -8.72
N ASP A 154 23.46 -2.95 -9.13
CA ASP A 154 23.19 -4.35 -8.81
C ASP A 154 23.25 -4.57 -7.30
N LEU A 155 22.23 -5.22 -6.76
CA LEU A 155 22.24 -5.71 -5.40
C LEU A 155 23.28 -6.82 -5.21
N LEU A 156 23.72 -7.01 -3.97
CA LEU A 156 24.61 -8.10 -3.60
C LEU A 156 23.88 -9.44 -3.74
N LYS A 157 24.60 -10.48 -4.20
CA LYS A 157 24.10 -11.86 -4.26
C LYS A 157 23.92 -12.43 -2.86
N ALA A 158 23.09 -13.48 -2.73
CA ALA A 158 22.87 -14.20 -1.48
C ALA A 158 22.55 -13.28 -0.27
N THR A 159 21.88 -12.16 -0.51
CA THR A 159 21.65 -11.10 0.47
C THR A 159 20.16 -10.87 0.65
N GLN A 160 19.70 -10.88 1.91
CA GLN A 160 18.35 -10.47 2.26
C GLN A 160 18.28 -8.95 2.31
N TYR A 161 17.25 -8.38 1.70
CA TYR A 161 16.92 -6.97 1.73
C TYR A 161 15.57 -6.77 2.41
N THR A 162 15.52 -5.85 3.36
CA THR A 162 14.30 -5.42 4.05
C THR A 162 13.90 -4.04 3.56
N ILE A 163 12.71 -3.95 2.98
CA ILE A 163 12.07 -2.68 2.64
C ILE A 163 11.22 -2.27 3.82
N ARG A 164 11.43 -1.05 4.30
CA ARG A 164 10.66 -0.44 5.38
C ARG A 164 10.02 0.84 4.89
N LEU A 165 8.82 1.07 5.38
CA LEU A 165 8.12 2.33 5.28
C LEU A 165 7.91 2.83 6.71
N PRO A 166 8.79 3.71 7.21
CA PRO A 166 8.70 4.24 8.56
C PRO A 166 7.40 4.99 8.82
N VAL A 167 7.12 5.30 10.09
CA VAL A 167 6.07 6.25 10.46
C VAL A 167 6.25 7.57 9.71
N GLY A 168 5.16 8.28 9.43
CA GLY A 168 5.20 9.55 8.70
C GLY A 168 4.96 9.43 7.19
N CYS A 169 4.54 8.27 6.68
CA CYS A 169 4.25 8.12 5.26
C CYS A 169 3.02 8.95 4.85
N PRO A 170 3.13 9.80 3.81
CA PRO A 170 2.06 10.70 3.40
C PRO A 170 1.03 10.02 2.48
N SER A 171 -0.19 10.53 2.51
CA SER A 171 -1.23 10.29 1.51
C SER A 171 -1.23 11.38 0.43
N ALA A 172 -1.79 11.10 -0.74
CA ALA A 172 -2.12 12.13 -1.73
C ALA A 172 -3.50 12.76 -1.50
N GLU A 173 -4.30 12.24 -0.56
CA GLU A 173 -5.68 12.69 -0.31
C GLU A 173 -5.81 13.64 0.87
N GLY A 174 -5.16 13.31 2.00
CA GLY A 174 -5.28 14.04 3.25
C GLY A 174 -3.96 14.20 4.01
N PRO A 175 -3.91 15.10 5.01
CA PRO A 175 -2.66 15.49 5.67
C PRO A 175 -2.18 14.53 6.77
N LEU A 176 -3.02 13.58 7.22
CA LEU A 176 -2.60 12.60 8.23
C LEU A 176 -1.55 11.65 7.61
N VAL A 177 -0.62 11.22 8.45
CA VAL A 177 0.49 10.35 8.06
C VAL A 177 0.46 9.06 8.86
N THR A 178 1.06 7.99 8.34
CA THR A 178 1.11 6.71 9.05
C THR A 178 1.73 6.84 10.43
N THR A 179 1.16 6.13 11.41
CA THR A 179 1.63 6.13 12.80
C THR A 179 2.35 4.83 13.19
N SER A 180 2.36 3.84 12.30
CA SER A 180 3.11 2.59 12.42
C SER A 180 4.06 2.41 11.25
N GLU A 181 5.17 1.73 11.52
CA GLU A 181 6.08 1.25 10.47
C GLU A 181 5.48 0.01 9.78
N TRP A 182 5.69 -0.07 8.47
CA TRP A 182 5.48 -1.29 7.71
C TRP A 182 6.82 -1.82 7.20
N SER A 183 6.98 -3.15 7.12
CA SER A 183 8.15 -3.75 6.49
C SER A 183 7.84 -5.06 5.77
N ALA A 184 8.66 -5.36 4.76
CA ALA A 184 8.70 -6.65 4.07
C ALA A 184 10.13 -6.97 3.63
N SER A 185 10.39 -8.21 3.25
CA SER A 185 11.74 -8.62 2.82
C SER A 185 11.70 -9.58 1.64
N PHE A 186 12.78 -9.54 0.87
CA PHE A 186 13.10 -10.51 -0.18
C PHE A 186 14.60 -10.83 -0.13
N GLN A 187 15.04 -11.84 -0.87
CA GLN A 187 16.44 -12.26 -0.92
C GLN A 187 16.91 -12.40 -2.37
N THR A 188 18.14 -11.99 -2.67
CA THR A 188 18.77 -12.26 -3.97
C THR A 188 19.26 -13.70 -4.06
N TYR A 189 19.25 -14.27 -5.27
CA TYR A 189 19.70 -15.63 -5.52
C TYR A 189 21.13 -15.89 -5.00
N GLU A 190 21.35 -17.12 -4.55
CA GLU A 190 22.67 -17.60 -4.18
C GLU A 190 23.51 -17.95 -5.41
N SER A 191 24.83 -18.08 -5.22
CA SER A 191 25.68 -18.63 -6.28
C SER A 191 25.17 -20.02 -6.68
N LEU A 192 25.15 -20.29 -7.99
CA LEU A 192 24.75 -21.59 -8.53
C LEU A 192 25.56 -22.69 -7.85
N ARG A 193 24.88 -23.62 -7.20
CA ARG A 193 25.46 -24.83 -6.62
C ARG A 193 24.77 -26.04 -7.20
N ILE A 194 25.56 -27.00 -7.67
CA ILE A 194 25.06 -28.33 -7.97
C ILE A 194 24.88 -29.02 -6.62
N ILE A 195 23.64 -29.09 -6.14
CA ILE A 195 23.31 -29.74 -4.86
C ILE A 195 23.19 -31.25 -5.00
N ASP A 196 22.92 -31.73 -6.21
CA ASP A 196 22.84 -33.15 -6.53
C ASP A 196 23.17 -33.37 -8.01
N TRP A 197 23.82 -34.49 -8.30
CA TRP A 197 24.14 -34.90 -9.66
C TRP A 197 23.99 -36.42 -9.75
N PHE A 198 22.97 -36.87 -10.48
CA PHE A 198 22.75 -38.28 -10.82
C PHE A 198 23.16 -38.53 -12.27
N PRO A 199 24.46 -38.74 -12.58
CA PRO A 199 24.84 -39.21 -13.89
C PRO A 199 24.19 -40.59 -14.12
N ASN A 200 23.49 -40.75 -15.25
CA ASN A 200 22.91 -42.02 -15.65
C ASN A 200 24.07 -42.99 -15.98
N THR A 201 24.53 -43.75 -14.98
CA THR A 201 25.57 -44.78 -15.15
C THR A 201 24.99 -46.01 -15.82
N LYS A 202 24.48 -45.88 -17.04
CA LYS A 202 24.32 -47.02 -17.95
C LYS A 202 25.56 -47.12 -18.85
N HIS A 203 26.70 -47.36 -18.21
CA HIS A 203 27.89 -47.93 -18.87
C HIS A 203 27.69 -49.44 -19.07
N THR A 204 26.62 -49.83 -19.76
CA THR A 204 26.44 -51.23 -20.19
C THR A 204 26.40 -51.25 -21.71
N TYR A 205 27.59 -51.41 -22.30
CA TYR A 205 27.70 -52.07 -23.60
C TYR A 205 27.15 -53.49 -23.40
N GLN A 206 26.08 -53.86 -24.11
CA GLN A 206 25.61 -55.24 -24.17
C GLN A 206 26.17 -55.88 -25.44
N PRO A 207 27.24 -56.71 -25.35
CA PRO A 207 27.57 -57.62 -26.44
C PRO A 207 26.53 -58.75 -26.40
N SER A 208 25.68 -58.83 -27.42
CA SER A 208 24.84 -60.00 -27.62
C SER A 208 25.74 -61.20 -27.96
N THR A 209 25.81 -62.16 -27.05
CA THR A 209 26.29 -63.52 -27.35
C THR A 209 25.26 -64.50 -26.81
N GLY A 210 24.66 -65.27 -27.72
CA GLY A 210 23.78 -66.39 -27.38
C GLY A 210 24.58 -67.58 -26.84
N PRO A 211 23.88 -68.53 -26.19
CA PRO A 211 23.68 -69.86 -26.78
C PRO A 211 22.20 -70.25 -26.68
N GLY A 212 21.56 -70.92 -27.65
CA GLY A 212 22.01 -72.15 -28.30
C GLY A 212 21.40 -73.36 -27.57
N TYR A 213 20.42 -74.00 -28.22
CA TYR A 213 19.77 -75.29 -27.91
C TYR A 213 18.72 -75.29 -26.78
N SER A 214 17.55 -75.91 -26.94
CA SER A 214 17.08 -76.96 -27.87
C SER A 214 15.64 -76.74 -28.30
#